data_AF-A0A0T5Z5G7-F1
#
_entry.id   AF-A0A0T5Z5G7-F1
#
_cell.length_a   1.000
_cell.length_b   1.000
_cell.length_c   1.000
_cell.angle_alpha   90.00
_cell.angle_beta   90.00
_cell.angle_gamma   90.00
#
_symmetry.space_group_name_H-M   'P 1'
#
loop_
_entity.id
_entity.type
_entity.pdbx_description
1 polymer ?
#
loop_
_entity_poly.entity_id
_entity_poly.type
_entity_poly.pdbx_seq_one_letter_code
_entity_poly.pdbx_strand_id
1 'polypeptide(L)'
;MAKIELSFYPGCSSQTGATSSNYLVSAQTMCEELDITLNEIPDWNCCGASIGYGGGGELPRLTLSARNIALSEEHNAGQEIVATCAACWLSTREAKERLSEDEQMFKDANTALAEGGLRYKGEAKVRHMVEVLVEDIGFDAIKEKVKKPLEGIKIAGYVGCQTNRPFGIAGESFENPQYLDKIVEAVGAESIPTFEKKVQCCGGALAFSEPEKSQEMIHGIIEAAYDNGTDMIVTPCPLCQANVEIYQD
;
A
#
# COMPACT_ATOMS: atom_id res chain seq x y z
N MET A 1 2.59 0.82 -25.75
CA MET A 1 1.55 0.34 -24.80
C MET A 1 0.59 1.49 -24.57
N ALA A 2 -0.68 1.23 -24.24
CA ALA A 2 -1.58 2.31 -23.86
C ALA A 2 -1.05 2.94 -22.57
N LYS A 3 -1.06 4.27 -22.51
CA LYS A 3 -0.62 5.03 -21.34
C LYS A 3 -1.56 4.71 -20.16
N ILE A 4 -1.01 4.20 -19.06
CA ILE A 4 -1.80 3.89 -17.86
C ILE A 4 -1.96 5.20 -17.08
N GLU A 5 -3.21 5.59 -16.80
CA GLU A 5 -3.53 6.77 -16.00
C GLU A 5 -4.33 6.35 -14.77
N LEU A 6 -3.82 6.68 -13.59
CA LEU A 6 -4.38 6.23 -12.31
C LEU A 6 -4.68 7.42 -11.41
N SER A 7 -5.79 7.33 -10.69
CA SER A 7 -6.17 8.27 -9.65
C SER A 7 -5.36 7.95 -8.40
N PHE A 8 -4.37 8.78 -8.11
CA PHE A 8 -3.35 8.48 -7.13
C PHE A 8 -3.73 8.96 -5.73
N TYR A 9 -3.80 8.02 -4.79
CA TYR A 9 -3.96 8.29 -3.37
C TYR A 9 -2.61 8.13 -2.65
N PRO A 10 -1.88 9.22 -2.36
CA PRO A 10 -0.53 9.13 -1.82
C PRO A 10 -0.49 8.65 -0.36
N GLY A 11 -1.55 8.93 0.42
CA GLY A 11 -1.58 8.66 1.85
C GLY A 11 -0.70 9.61 2.66
N CYS A 12 -0.75 9.50 3.99
CA CYS A 12 -0.12 10.46 4.90
C CYS A 12 1.38 10.21 5.15
N SER A 13 1.81 8.94 5.30
CA SER A 13 3.20 8.61 5.67
C SER A 13 4.23 8.93 4.57
N SER A 14 3.79 9.00 3.32
CA SER A 14 4.63 9.27 2.15
C SER A 14 4.75 10.77 1.82
N GLN A 15 4.02 11.64 2.52
CA GLN A 15 4.03 13.08 2.27
C GLN A 15 5.38 13.70 2.62
N THR A 16 5.68 14.83 1.97
CA THR A 16 6.90 15.59 2.26
C THR A 16 6.96 15.97 3.74
N GLY A 17 8.06 15.62 4.41
CA GLY A 17 8.24 15.85 5.86
C GLY A 17 7.63 14.77 6.77
N ALA A 18 6.98 13.75 6.22
CA ALA A 18 6.50 12.58 6.97
C ALA A 18 7.57 11.47 7.06
N THR A 19 7.24 10.41 7.80
CA THR A 19 8.16 9.32 8.19
C THR A 19 8.73 8.51 7.02
N SER A 20 8.11 8.55 5.85
CA SER A 20 8.52 7.78 4.67
C SER A 20 8.39 8.61 3.38
N SER A 21 8.76 9.88 3.45
CA SER A 21 8.66 10.82 2.32
C SER A 21 9.43 10.37 1.05
N ASN A 22 10.49 9.59 1.22
CA ASN A 22 11.24 8.95 0.14
C ASN A 22 10.38 8.00 -0.70
N TYR A 23 9.33 7.42 -0.13
CA TYR A 23 8.44 6.48 -0.84
C TYR A 23 7.69 7.15 -1.99
N LEU A 24 7.22 8.38 -1.79
CA LEU A 24 6.52 9.13 -2.83
C LEU A 24 7.45 9.45 -4.01
N VAL A 25 8.69 9.88 -3.71
CA VAL A 25 9.72 10.16 -4.73
C VAL A 25 10.02 8.90 -5.54
N SER A 26 10.23 7.76 -4.87
CA SER A 26 10.49 6.48 -5.54
C SER A 26 9.32 6.02 -6.39
N ALA A 27 8.07 6.14 -5.90
CA ALA A 27 6.88 5.76 -6.64
C ALA A 27 6.69 6.62 -7.90
N GLN A 28 6.86 7.94 -7.80
CA GLN A 28 6.77 8.85 -8.94
C GLN A 28 7.84 8.54 -9.99
N THR A 29 9.11 8.41 -9.57
CA THR A 29 10.23 8.10 -10.47
C THR A 29 10.01 6.77 -11.18
N MET A 30 9.56 5.74 -10.46
CA MET A 30 9.23 4.44 -11.04
C MET A 30 8.08 4.55 -12.05
N CYS A 31 7.01 5.26 -11.72
CA CYS A 31 5.87 5.45 -12.63
C CYS A 31 6.25 6.20 -13.90
N GLU A 32 7.13 7.20 -13.82
CA GLU A 32 7.66 7.91 -15.00
C GLU A 32 8.41 6.96 -15.94
N GLU A 33 9.30 6.11 -15.40
CA GLU A 33 10.05 5.13 -16.22
C GLU A 33 9.16 4.05 -16.83
N LEU A 34 8.06 3.70 -16.15
CA LEU A 34 7.08 2.71 -16.59
C LEU A 34 5.93 3.29 -17.43
N ASP A 35 6.01 4.57 -17.81
CA ASP A 35 4.98 5.27 -18.59
C ASP A 35 3.57 5.27 -17.93
N ILE A 36 3.54 5.32 -16.58
CA ILE A 36 2.34 5.45 -15.74
C ILE A 36 2.17 6.90 -15.31
N THR A 37 1.00 7.49 -15.56
CA THR A 37 0.62 8.82 -15.06
C THR A 37 -0.18 8.70 -13.77
N LEU A 38 0.32 9.32 -12.71
CA LEU A 38 -0.36 9.44 -11.42
C LEU A 38 -1.07 10.80 -11.34
N ASN A 39 -2.40 10.79 -11.33
CA ASN A 39 -3.22 11.98 -11.12
C ASN A 39 -3.65 12.02 -9.65
N GLU A 40 -2.99 12.85 -8.83
CA GLU A 40 -3.31 12.92 -7.40
C GLU A 40 -4.78 13.29 -7.16
N ILE A 41 -5.46 12.57 -6.25
CA ILE A 41 -6.81 12.91 -5.82
C ILE A 41 -6.75 14.25 -5.07
N PRO A 42 -7.40 15.32 -5.53
CA PRO A 42 -7.31 16.60 -4.85
C PRO A 42 -8.01 16.54 -3.49
N ASP A 43 -7.45 17.26 -2.51
CA ASP A 43 -8.03 17.41 -1.16
C ASP A 43 -8.32 16.07 -0.45
N TRP A 44 -7.54 15.01 -0.74
CA TRP A 44 -7.68 13.72 -0.07
C TRP A 44 -7.48 13.84 1.45
N ASN A 45 -8.11 12.94 2.23
CA ASN A 45 -7.88 12.82 3.68
C ASN A 45 -7.20 11.50 4.06
N CYS A 46 -6.66 11.43 5.29
CA CYS A 46 -6.13 10.21 5.86
C CYS A 46 -7.19 9.08 5.89
N CYS A 47 -6.78 7.84 5.61
CA CYS A 47 -7.64 6.67 5.59
C CYS A 47 -8.14 6.25 6.98
N GLY A 48 -7.54 6.79 8.05
CA GLY A 48 -7.96 6.52 9.43
C GLY A 48 -7.51 5.15 9.97
N ALA A 49 -6.63 4.42 9.29
CA ALA A 49 -6.29 3.03 9.62
C ALA A 49 -5.75 2.81 11.05
N SER A 50 -5.01 3.75 11.65
CA SER A 50 -4.47 3.56 13.01
C SER A 50 -5.43 4.00 14.12
N ILE A 51 -6.25 5.02 13.89
CA ILE A 51 -7.07 5.65 14.93
C ILE A 51 -8.54 5.22 14.83
N GLY A 52 -9.02 4.85 13.63
CA GLY A 52 -10.40 4.43 13.41
C GLY A 52 -10.81 3.25 14.29
N TYR A 53 -9.92 2.26 14.47
CA TYR A 53 -10.17 1.11 15.34
C TYR A 53 -10.07 1.43 16.84
N GLY A 54 -9.41 2.54 17.21
CA GLY A 54 -9.22 2.94 18.61
C GLY A 54 -10.43 3.64 19.26
N GLY A 55 -11.50 3.90 18.50
CA GLY A 55 -12.72 4.51 19.04
C GLY A 55 -13.56 5.34 18.06
N GLY A 56 -13.17 5.40 16.78
CA GLY A 56 -13.91 6.17 15.75
C GLY A 56 -15.21 5.50 15.28
N GLY A 57 -15.36 4.20 15.49
CA GLY A 57 -16.49 3.43 14.97
C GLY A 57 -16.40 3.14 13.47
N GLU A 58 -17.27 2.27 12.98
CA GLU A 58 -17.23 1.80 11.60
C GLU A 58 -17.63 2.91 10.61
N LEU A 59 -18.75 3.60 10.84
CA LEU A 59 -19.26 4.62 9.92
C LEU A 59 -18.23 5.73 9.61
N PRO A 60 -17.59 6.41 10.58
CA PRO A 60 -16.58 7.43 10.27
C PRO A 60 -15.38 6.88 9.49
N ARG A 61 -14.95 5.65 9.79
CA ARG A 61 -13.82 5.01 9.10
C ARG A 61 -14.14 4.71 7.63
N LEU A 62 -15.32 4.16 7.35
CA LEU A 62 -15.77 3.92 5.98
C LEU A 62 -16.02 5.25 5.24
N THR A 63 -16.61 6.24 5.92
CA THR A 63 -16.92 7.56 5.33
C THR A 63 -15.65 8.33 4.93
N LEU A 64 -14.59 8.31 5.75
CA LEU A 64 -13.30 8.93 5.42
C LEU A 64 -12.68 8.33 4.15
N SER A 65 -12.80 7.02 3.96
CA SER A 65 -12.30 6.36 2.74
C SER A 65 -13.23 6.62 1.54
N ALA A 66 -14.55 6.59 1.76
CA ALA A 66 -15.55 6.91 0.74
C ALA A 66 -15.42 8.36 0.23
N ARG A 67 -14.98 9.30 1.08
CA ARG A 67 -14.66 10.67 0.68
C ARG A 67 -13.59 10.71 -0.41
N ASN A 68 -12.49 9.96 -0.23
CA ASN A 68 -11.43 9.88 -1.24
C ASN A 68 -11.91 9.21 -2.53
N ILE A 69 -12.81 8.22 -2.44
CA ILE A 69 -13.42 7.61 -3.62
C ILE A 69 -14.30 8.62 -4.36
N ALA A 70 -15.16 9.37 -3.65
CA ALA A 70 -16.01 10.40 -4.25
C ALA A 70 -15.18 11.49 -4.96
N LEU A 71 -14.09 11.97 -4.33
CA LEU A 71 -13.17 12.93 -4.94
C LEU A 71 -12.48 12.37 -6.18
N SER A 72 -12.07 11.11 -6.16
CA SER A 72 -11.54 10.44 -7.35
C SER A 72 -12.58 10.36 -8.47
N GLU A 73 -13.83 10.00 -8.15
CA GLU A 73 -14.92 9.91 -9.13
C GLU A 73 -15.27 11.27 -9.74
N GLU A 74 -15.11 12.36 -8.98
CA GLU A 74 -15.35 13.73 -9.44
C GLU A 74 -14.22 14.27 -10.31
N HIS A 75 -12.96 14.12 -9.87
CA HIS A 75 -11.81 14.80 -10.49
C HIS A 75 -11.04 13.92 -11.48
N ASN A 76 -11.05 12.60 -11.27
CA ASN A 76 -10.31 11.62 -12.06
C ASN A 76 -11.26 10.56 -12.64
N ALA A 77 -12.40 11.00 -13.16
CA ALA A 77 -13.49 10.14 -13.63
C ALA A 77 -13.00 9.05 -14.61
N GLY A 78 -13.34 7.79 -14.33
CA GLY A 78 -12.96 6.63 -15.13
C GLY A 78 -11.58 6.04 -14.84
N GLN A 79 -10.77 6.67 -13.98
CA GLN A 79 -9.48 6.13 -13.54
C GLN A 79 -9.65 5.18 -12.35
N GLU A 80 -8.79 4.16 -12.27
CA GLU A 80 -8.68 3.31 -11.08
C GLU A 80 -7.91 4.06 -9.99
N ILE A 81 -8.36 3.95 -8.73
CA ILE A 81 -7.65 4.49 -7.58
C ILE A 81 -6.46 3.58 -7.28
N VAL A 82 -5.27 4.17 -7.18
CA VAL A 82 -4.05 3.46 -6.77
C VAL A 82 -3.46 4.07 -5.51
N ALA A 83 -3.12 3.22 -4.54
CA ALA A 83 -2.39 3.61 -3.35
C ALA A 83 -1.07 2.82 -3.25
N THR A 84 -0.03 3.45 -2.72
CA THR A 84 1.27 2.80 -2.42
C THR A 84 1.38 2.34 -0.98
N CYS A 85 0.40 2.66 -0.14
CA CYS A 85 0.34 2.25 1.25
C CYS A 85 -0.72 1.16 1.45
N ALA A 86 -0.31 0.04 2.04
CA ALA A 86 -1.16 -1.11 2.31
C ALA A 86 -2.39 -0.75 3.16
N ALA A 87 -2.23 0.11 4.17
CA ALA A 87 -3.34 0.53 5.02
C ALA A 87 -4.34 1.44 4.29
N CYS A 88 -3.82 2.32 3.42
CA CYS A 88 -4.64 3.21 2.59
C CYS A 88 -5.45 2.40 1.58
N TRP A 89 -4.80 1.45 0.90
CA TRP A 89 -5.43 0.51 -0.02
C TRP A 89 -6.50 -0.34 0.68
N LEU A 90 -6.14 -0.99 1.79
CA LEU A 90 -7.03 -1.90 2.51
C LEU A 90 -8.29 -1.18 3.00
N SER A 91 -8.13 -0.02 3.65
CA SER A 91 -9.26 0.77 4.16
C SER A 91 -10.17 1.25 3.04
N THR A 92 -9.60 1.63 1.89
CA THR A 92 -10.36 2.12 0.73
C THR A 92 -11.11 0.99 0.04
N ARG A 93 -10.50 -0.20 -0.11
CA ARG A 93 -11.18 -1.40 -0.62
C ARG A 93 -12.28 -1.89 0.31
N GLU A 94 -12.01 -1.91 1.61
CA GLU A 94 -13.00 -2.30 2.62
C GLU A 94 -14.20 -1.35 2.61
N ALA A 95 -13.97 -0.04 2.55
CA ALA A 95 -15.05 0.95 2.42
C ALA A 95 -15.90 0.70 1.17
N LYS A 96 -15.26 0.42 0.04
CA LYS A 96 -15.97 0.07 -1.20
C LYS A 96 -16.84 -1.18 -1.05
N GLU A 97 -16.29 -2.26 -0.48
CA GLU A 97 -17.00 -3.53 -0.28
C GLU A 97 -18.15 -3.36 0.71
N ARG A 98 -17.88 -2.87 1.93
CA ARG A 98 -18.88 -2.72 2.99
C ARG A 98 -20.03 -1.78 2.62
N LEU A 99 -19.74 -0.65 1.96
CA LEU A 99 -20.79 0.27 1.52
C LEU A 99 -21.60 -0.28 0.33
N SER A 100 -21.09 -1.27 -0.40
CA SER A 100 -21.86 -1.93 -1.46
C SER A 100 -22.81 -3.02 -0.93
N GLU A 101 -22.51 -3.57 0.25
CA GLU A 101 -23.27 -4.65 0.88
C GLU A 101 -24.29 -4.17 1.91
N ASP A 102 -24.08 -2.99 2.52
CA ASP A 102 -24.94 -2.41 3.54
C ASP A 102 -25.60 -1.10 3.05
N GLU A 103 -26.88 -1.19 2.68
CA GLU A 103 -27.66 -0.04 2.19
C GLU A 103 -27.80 1.08 3.23
N GLN A 104 -27.88 0.75 4.52
CA GLN A 104 -28.01 1.76 5.57
C GLN A 104 -26.68 2.47 5.77
N MET A 105 -25.57 1.73 5.84
CA MET A 105 -24.23 2.30 5.93
C MET A 105 -23.92 3.18 4.70
N PHE A 106 -24.34 2.76 3.50
CA PHE A 106 -24.23 3.57 2.28
C PHE A 106 -24.98 4.90 2.38
N LYS A 107 -26.21 4.89 2.90
CA LYS A 107 -27.02 6.10 3.11
C LYS A 107 -26.40 7.03 4.15
N ASP A 108 -25.94 6.47 5.26
CA ASP A 108 -25.34 7.25 6.34
C ASP A 108 -24.01 7.89 5.91
N ALA A 109 -23.16 7.14 5.19
CA ALA A 109 -21.93 7.68 4.62
C ALA A 109 -22.21 8.81 3.62
N ASN A 110 -23.18 8.63 2.70
CA ASN A 110 -23.55 9.69 1.76
C ASN A 110 -24.22 10.89 2.44
N THR A 111 -24.94 10.70 3.56
CA THR A 111 -25.49 11.80 4.36
C THR A 111 -24.35 12.65 4.93
N ALA A 112 -23.33 12.02 5.50
CA ALA A 112 -22.15 12.72 6.01
C ALA A 112 -21.34 13.41 4.89
N LEU A 113 -21.18 12.77 3.73
CA LEU A 113 -20.46 13.34 2.58
C LEU A 113 -21.19 14.54 1.97
N ALA A 114 -22.53 14.54 1.99
CA ALA A 114 -23.33 15.63 1.44
C ALA A 114 -23.11 16.97 2.19
N GLU A 115 -22.79 16.92 3.49
CA GLU A 115 -22.39 18.11 4.26
C GLU A 115 -21.10 18.76 3.73
N GLY A 116 -20.24 17.98 3.08
CA GLY A 116 -19.05 18.44 2.36
C GLY A 116 -19.26 18.67 0.86
N GLY A 117 -20.50 18.60 0.36
CA GLY A 117 -20.82 18.75 -1.05
C GLY A 117 -20.42 17.55 -1.93
N LEU A 118 -20.08 16.41 -1.32
CA LEU A 118 -19.61 15.22 -2.03
C LEU A 118 -20.71 14.15 -2.14
N ARG A 119 -20.59 13.29 -3.15
CA ARG A 119 -21.46 12.13 -3.33
C ARG A 119 -20.66 10.91 -3.75
N TYR A 120 -20.67 9.87 -2.93
CA TYR A 120 -20.04 8.60 -3.20
C TYR A 120 -20.95 7.71 -4.05
N LYS A 121 -20.45 7.24 -5.20
CA LYS A 121 -21.15 6.27 -6.06
C LYS A 121 -20.59 4.85 -5.92
N GLY A 122 -19.29 4.72 -5.62
CA GLY A 122 -18.64 3.42 -5.46
C GLY A 122 -18.32 2.72 -6.78
N GLU A 123 -18.14 3.48 -7.84
CA GLU A 123 -17.84 3.02 -9.20
C GLU A 123 -16.34 2.79 -9.39
N ALA A 124 -15.49 3.62 -8.76
CA ALA A 124 -14.05 3.52 -8.91
C ALA A 124 -13.52 2.18 -8.35
N LYS A 125 -12.65 1.52 -9.12
CA LYS A 125 -11.86 0.38 -8.62
C LYS A 125 -10.71 0.91 -7.77
N VAL A 126 -10.26 0.09 -6.82
CA VAL A 126 -9.21 0.45 -5.87
C VAL A 126 -8.15 -0.65 -5.90
N ARG A 127 -6.90 -0.27 -6.19
CA ARG A 127 -5.76 -1.18 -6.31
C ARG A 127 -4.55 -0.68 -5.55
N HIS A 128 -3.69 -1.61 -5.17
CA HIS A 128 -2.39 -1.32 -4.60
C HIS A 128 -1.43 -1.13 -5.78
N MET A 129 -0.42 -0.28 -5.63
CA MET A 129 0.59 -0.09 -6.68
C MET A 129 1.23 -1.43 -7.11
N VAL A 130 1.44 -2.35 -6.16
CA VAL A 130 2.00 -3.67 -6.47
C VAL A 130 1.07 -4.54 -7.32
N GLU A 131 -0.26 -4.40 -7.19
CA GLU A 131 -1.22 -5.09 -8.08
C GLU A 131 -1.04 -4.57 -9.51
N VAL A 132 -0.93 -3.24 -9.69
CA VAL A 132 -0.68 -2.62 -11.01
C VAL A 132 0.65 -3.10 -11.61
N LEU A 133 1.72 -3.10 -10.83
CA LEU A 133 3.04 -3.53 -11.30
C LEU A 133 3.07 -5.00 -11.71
N VAL A 134 2.38 -5.87 -10.98
CA VAL A 134 2.42 -7.31 -11.23
C VAL A 134 1.44 -7.72 -12.33
N GLU A 135 0.22 -7.19 -12.31
CA GLU A 135 -0.86 -7.66 -13.18
C GLU A 135 -0.93 -6.90 -14.51
N ASP A 136 -0.57 -5.61 -14.55
CA ASP A 136 -0.71 -4.79 -15.75
C ASP A 136 0.63 -4.57 -16.46
N ILE A 137 1.71 -4.35 -15.70
CA ILE A 137 3.06 -4.14 -16.25
C ILE A 137 3.76 -5.48 -16.47
N GLY A 138 3.82 -6.31 -15.43
CA GLY A 138 4.50 -7.60 -15.45
C GLY A 138 6.01 -7.50 -15.27
N PHE A 139 6.62 -8.59 -14.79
CA PHE A 139 8.03 -8.64 -14.42
C PHE A 139 8.99 -8.42 -15.61
N ASP A 140 8.64 -8.90 -16.80
CA ASP A 140 9.49 -8.74 -18.00
C ASP A 140 9.60 -7.27 -18.42
N ALA A 141 8.49 -6.53 -18.41
CA ALA A 141 8.49 -5.10 -18.75
C ALA A 141 9.23 -4.27 -17.69
N ILE A 142 9.13 -4.64 -16.41
CA ILE A 142 9.95 -4.05 -15.34
C ILE A 142 11.43 -4.26 -15.65
N LYS A 143 11.83 -5.50 -15.95
CA LYS A 143 13.22 -5.87 -16.26
C LYS A 143 13.77 -5.12 -17.47
N GLU A 144 12.97 -4.93 -18.52
CA GLU A 144 13.37 -4.18 -19.72
C GLU A 144 13.70 -2.71 -19.45
N LYS A 145 13.09 -2.11 -18.42
CA LYS A 145 13.29 -0.71 -18.04
C LYS A 145 14.47 -0.51 -17.06
N VAL A 146 15.09 -1.59 -16.58
CA VAL A 146 16.22 -1.52 -15.64
C VAL A 146 17.46 -0.94 -16.33
N LYS A 147 17.91 0.23 -15.87
CA LYS A 147 19.12 0.91 -16.38
C LYS A 147 20.40 0.49 -15.66
N LYS A 148 20.29 0.24 -14.35
CA LYS A 148 21.39 -0.18 -13.49
C LYS A 148 20.92 -1.36 -12.62
N PRO A 149 21.25 -2.60 -13.02
CA PRO A 149 20.93 -3.79 -12.24
C PRO A 149 21.50 -3.70 -10.81
N LEU A 150 20.77 -4.26 -9.85
CA LEU A 150 21.17 -4.35 -8.44
C LEU A 150 22.02 -5.61 -8.16
N GLU A 151 22.93 -5.94 -9.09
CA GLU A 151 23.74 -7.16 -9.04
C GLU A 151 24.56 -7.26 -7.75
N GLY A 152 24.52 -8.43 -7.12
CA GLY A 152 25.25 -8.73 -5.88
C GLY A 152 24.60 -8.19 -4.61
N ILE A 153 23.42 -7.58 -4.69
CA ILE A 153 22.64 -7.14 -3.53
C ILE A 153 21.60 -8.21 -3.19
N LYS A 154 21.61 -8.69 -1.95
CA LYS A 154 20.65 -9.67 -1.40
C LYS A 154 19.50 -8.97 -0.71
N ILE A 155 18.29 -9.22 -1.15
CA ILE A 155 17.10 -8.50 -0.68
C ILE A 155 16.06 -9.45 -0.09
N ALA A 156 15.63 -9.17 1.15
CA ALA A 156 14.46 -9.77 1.75
C ALA A 156 13.18 -9.07 1.27
N GLY A 157 12.33 -9.80 0.55
CA GLY A 157 11.00 -9.35 0.14
C GLY A 157 10.01 -9.37 1.32
N TYR A 158 9.90 -8.27 2.05
CA TYR A 158 8.93 -8.10 3.14
C TYR A 158 7.61 -7.49 2.63
N VAL A 159 6.71 -8.34 2.14
CA VAL A 159 5.39 -7.95 1.62
C VAL A 159 4.51 -7.25 2.67
N GLY A 160 4.62 -7.68 3.93
CA GLY A 160 3.79 -7.18 5.02
C GLY A 160 2.39 -7.81 5.04
N CYS A 161 1.68 -7.61 6.15
CA CYS A 161 0.42 -8.29 6.40
C CYS A 161 -0.72 -7.80 5.49
N GLN A 162 -0.89 -6.47 5.40
CA GLN A 162 -2.06 -5.87 4.75
C GLN A 162 -1.93 -5.83 3.23
N THR A 163 -0.74 -5.76 2.63
CA THR A 163 -0.62 -5.78 1.16
C THR A 163 -1.09 -7.11 0.56
N ASN A 164 -0.96 -8.19 1.32
CA ASN A 164 -1.28 -9.54 0.85
C ASN A 164 -2.66 -10.04 1.29
N ARG A 165 -3.23 -9.52 2.39
CA ARG A 165 -4.49 -10.01 2.97
C ARG A 165 -5.46 -8.86 3.24
N PRO A 166 -6.78 -9.05 3.03
CA PRO A 166 -7.44 -10.30 2.62
C PRO A 166 -7.52 -10.49 1.09
N PHE A 167 -7.22 -9.45 0.32
CA PHE A 167 -7.46 -9.47 -1.12
C PHE A 167 -6.29 -10.09 -1.92
N GLY A 168 -5.06 -9.67 -1.61
CA GLY A 168 -3.82 -10.11 -2.28
C GLY A 168 -3.84 -10.02 -3.81
N ILE A 169 -2.83 -10.63 -4.44
CA ILE A 169 -2.76 -10.79 -5.90
C ILE A 169 -3.31 -12.17 -6.26
N ALA A 170 -4.10 -12.25 -7.33
CA ALA A 170 -4.71 -13.50 -7.77
C ALA A 170 -3.63 -14.56 -8.08
N GLY A 171 -3.77 -15.75 -7.48
CA GLY A 171 -2.84 -16.87 -7.69
C GLY A 171 -1.57 -16.83 -6.81
N GLU A 172 -1.38 -15.79 -6.00
CA GLU A 172 -0.30 -15.72 -5.02
C GLU A 172 -0.73 -16.28 -3.66
N SER A 173 0.23 -16.80 -2.90
CA SER A 173 -0.04 -17.34 -1.56
C SER A 173 -0.20 -16.21 -0.54
N PHE A 174 -1.22 -16.31 0.32
CA PHE A 174 -1.38 -15.38 1.43
C PHE A 174 -0.28 -15.49 2.50
N GLU A 175 0.35 -16.65 2.62
CA GLU A 175 1.37 -16.93 3.65
C GLU A 175 2.80 -16.93 3.09
N ASN A 176 2.97 -17.15 1.78
CA ASN A 176 4.28 -17.13 1.13
C ASN A 176 4.20 -16.51 -0.28
N PRO A 177 3.83 -15.23 -0.42
CA PRO A 177 3.78 -14.55 -1.70
C PRO A 177 5.18 -14.47 -2.32
N GLN A 178 5.27 -14.74 -3.62
CA GLN A 178 6.53 -14.71 -4.37
C GLN A 178 6.65 -13.47 -5.27
N TYR A 179 5.59 -12.68 -5.42
CA TYR A 179 5.60 -11.55 -6.37
C TYR A 179 6.69 -10.52 -6.04
N LEU A 180 6.98 -10.26 -4.76
CA LEU A 180 8.00 -9.29 -4.38
C LEU A 180 9.42 -9.83 -4.62
N ASP A 181 9.62 -11.14 -4.42
CA ASP A 181 10.88 -11.80 -4.80
C ASP A 181 11.11 -11.72 -6.31
N LYS A 182 10.06 -11.94 -7.10
CA LYS A 182 10.12 -11.80 -8.57
C LYS A 182 10.40 -10.37 -9.01
N ILE A 183 9.88 -9.35 -8.31
CA ILE A 183 10.23 -7.94 -8.58
C ILE A 183 11.71 -7.70 -8.26
N VAL A 184 12.20 -8.21 -7.12
CA VAL A 184 13.62 -8.11 -6.73
C VAL A 184 14.53 -8.74 -7.80
N GLU A 185 14.20 -9.93 -8.28
CA GLU A 185 14.93 -10.60 -9.35
C GLU A 185 14.84 -9.84 -10.69
N ALA A 186 13.68 -9.28 -10.99
CA ALA A 186 13.48 -8.48 -12.22
C ALA A 186 14.37 -7.23 -12.26
N VAL A 187 14.66 -6.62 -11.11
CA VAL A 187 15.59 -5.48 -11.00
C VAL A 187 17.07 -5.88 -10.87
N GLY A 188 17.36 -7.18 -10.98
CA GLY A 188 18.71 -7.74 -11.01
C GLY A 188 19.36 -7.99 -9.65
N ALA A 189 18.59 -7.91 -8.56
CA ALA A 189 19.03 -8.28 -7.22
C ALA A 189 18.80 -9.79 -6.95
N GLU A 190 19.42 -10.29 -5.89
CA GLU A 190 19.21 -11.65 -5.39
C GLU A 190 18.05 -11.63 -4.37
N SER A 191 16.93 -12.27 -4.70
CA SER A 191 15.86 -12.50 -3.72
C SER A 191 16.33 -13.50 -2.67
N ILE A 192 15.73 -13.44 -1.48
CA ILE A 192 16.00 -14.38 -0.37
C ILE A 192 14.73 -15.18 -0.07
N PRO A 193 14.49 -16.31 -0.79
CA PRO A 193 13.26 -17.09 -0.64
C PRO A 193 13.09 -17.74 0.74
N THR A 194 14.20 -17.95 1.46
CA THR A 194 14.24 -18.54 2.79
C THR A 194 13.79 -17.59 3.90
N PHE A 195 13.68 -16.29 3.62
CA PHE A 195 13.16 -15.32 4.56
C PHE A 195 11.69 -15.63 4.88
N GLU A 196 11.42 -16.05 6.11
CA GLU A 196 10.14 -16.63 6.52
C GLU A 196 9.13 -15.57 7.03
N LYS A 197 9.57 -14.33 7.24
CA LYS A 197 8.73 -13.23 7.76
C LYS A 197 8.04 -12.40 6.68
N LYS A 198 7.93 -12.90 5.43
CA LYS A 198 7.41 -12.14 4.27
C LYS A 198 6.09 -11.41 4.54
N VAL A 199 5.16 -12.03 5.27
CA VAL A 199 3.82 -11.47 5.56
C VAL A 199 3.57 -11.18 7.04
N GLN A 200 4.63 -11.20 7.85
CA GLN A 200 4.54 -10.90 9.28
C GLN A 200 4.00 -9.47 9.50
N CYS A 201 3.19 -9.26 10.53
CA CYS A 201 2.76 -7.92 10.90
C CYS A 201 3.93 -7.12 11.50
N CYS A 202 4.15 -5.89 11.04
CA CYS A 202 5.17 -4.98 11.59
C CYS A 202 4.73 -4.25 12.87
N GLY A 203 3.56 -4.58 13.43
CA GLY A 203 3.05 -3.92 14.64
C GLY A 203 2.59 -2.47 14.48
N GLY A 204 2.53 -1.90 13.27
CA GLY A 204 2.29 -0.46 13.07
C GLY A 204 1.03 0.12 13.73
N ALA A 205 -0.06 -0.64 13.83
CA ALA A 205 -1.26 -0.20 14.54
C ALA A 205 -1.07 -0.14 16.08
N LEU A 206 -0.13 -0.91 16.61
CA LEU A 206 0.22 -1.00 18.02
C LEU A 206 1.34 -0.03 18.42
N ALA A 207 2.06 0.55 17.46
CA ALA A 207 3.25 1.37 17.72
C ALA A 207 3.02 2.52 18.71
N PHE A 208 1.79 3.04 18.80
CA PHE A 208 1.41 4.08 19.75
C PHE A 208 0.87 3.54 21.08
N SER A 209 -0.03 2.56 21.05
CA SER A 209 -0.73 2.07 22.25
C SER A 209 0.05 1.02 23.02
N GLU A 210 0.87 0.23 22.34
CA GLU A 210 1.58 -0.94 22.86
C GLU A 210 3.01 -1.00 22.24
N PRO A 211 3.85 0.02 22.48
CA PRO A 211 5.13 0.19 21.78
C PRO A 211 6.09 -0.99 21.97
N GLU A 212 6.19 -1.55 23.18
CA GLU A 212 7.07 -2.70 23.47
C GLU A 212 6.72 -3.92 22.60
N LYS A 213 5.41 -4.23 22.47
CA LYS A 213 4.94 -5.33 21.62
C LYS A 213 5.19 -5.04 20.15
N SER A 214 5.00 -3.79 19.71
CA SER A 214 5.29 -3.39 18.33
C SER A 214 6.77 -3.57 18.01
N GLN A 215 7.65 -3.15 18.91
CA GLN A 215 9.09 -3.25 18.74
C GLN A 215 9.59 -4.69 18.74
N GLU A 216 9.05 -5.55 19.61
CA GLU A 216 9.36 -6.99 19.59
C GLU A 216 8.99 -7.64 18.24
N MET A 217 7.84 -7.27 17.67
CA MET A 217 7.43 -7.76 16.34
C MET A 217 8.34 -7.28 15.22
N ILE A 218 8.79 -6.03 15.29
CA ILE A 218 9.73 -5.45 14.30
C ILE A 218 11.09 -6.12 14.41
N HIS A 219 11.60 -6.29 15.63
CA HIS A 219 12.88 -6.94 15.89
C HIS A 219 12.93 -8.33 15.25
N GLY A 220 11.88 -9.15 15.43
CA GLY A 220 11.83 -10.48 14.83
C GLY A 220 11.77 -10.49 13.28
N ILE A 221 11.40 -9.38 12.63
CA ILE A 221 11.47 -9.24 11.16
C ILE A 221 12.91 -8.92 10.74
N ILE A 222 13.56 -7.99 11.46
CA ILE A 222 14.94 -7.56 11.18
C ILE A 222 15.93 -8.69 11.47
N GLU A 223 15.78 -9.38 12.61
CA GLU A 223 16.61 -10.52 13.01
C GLU A 223 16.52 -11.64 11.96
N ALA A 224 15.31 -12.00 11.52
CA ALA A 224 15.13 -13.00 10.47
C ALA A 224 15.80 -12.59 9.15
N ALA A 225 15.75 -11.32 8.77
CA ALA A 225 16.43 -10.83 7.57
C ALA A 225 17.96 -10.92 7.73
N TYR A 226 18.48 -10.47 8.87
CA TYR A 226 19.90 -10.54 9.23
C TYR A 226 20.43 -11.98 9.22
N ASP A 227 19.71 -12.92 9.84
CA ASP A 227 20.07 -14.34 9.91
C ASP A 227 20.08 -15.02 8.54
N ASN A 228 19.26 -14.53 7.60
CA ASN A 228 19.28 -14.96 6.20
C ASN A 228 20.38 -14.28 5.36
N GLY A 229 21.21 -13.42 5.96
CA GLY A 229 22.33 -12.75 5.30
C GLY A 229 21.90 -11.73 4.24
N THR A 230 20.79 -11.04 4.48
CA THR A 230 20.26 -10.01 3.57
C THR A 230 21.02 -8.70 3.71
N ASP A 231 21.24 -7.98 2.61
CA ASP A 231 21.80 -6.63 2.61
C ASP A 231 20.72 -5.55 2.82
N MET A 232 19.47 -5.84 2.43
CA MET A 232 18.36 -4.89 2.47
C MET A 232 17.01 -5.60 2.65
N ILE A 233 16.09 -4.95 3.35
CA ILE A 233 14.66 -5.29 3.37
C ILE A 233 13.93 -4.34 2.43
N VAL A 234 13.07 -4.87 1.56
CA VAL A 234 12.16 -4.05 0.73
C VAL A 234 10.71 -4.39 1.06
N THR A 235 9.86 -3.38 1.07
CA THR A 235 8.44 -3.55 1.39
C THR A 235 7.55 -2.63 0.58
N PRO A 236 6.37 -3.11 0.11
CA PRO A 236 5.40 -2.33 -0.64
C PRO A 236 4.52 -1.44 0.27
N CYS A 237 4.96 -1.11 1.50
CA CYS A 237 4.17 -0.37 2.47
C CYS A 237 5.02 0.67 3.22
N PRO A 238 4.72 1.97 3.14
CA PRO A 238 5.47 3.02 3.82
C PRO A 238 5.52 2.84 5.35
N LEU A 239 4.42 2.39 5.98
CA LEU A 239 4.41 2.16 7.42
C LEU A 239 5.29 0.97 7.82
N CYS A 240 5.27 -0.11 7.02
CA CYS A 240 6.20 -1.22 7.20
C CYS A 240 7.64 -0.75 7.07
N GLN A 241 7.93 0.10 6.07
CA GLN A 241 9.27 0.67 5.87
C GLN A 241 9.71 1.51 7.07
N ALA A 242 8.88 2.46 7.52
CA ALA A 242 9.17 3.27 8.70
C ALA A 242 9.49 2.39 9.91
N ASN A 243 8.73 1.32 10.12
CA ASN A 243 8.92 0.44 11.27
C ASN A 243 10.24 -0.34 11.21
N VAL A 244 10.62 -0.90 10.06
CA VAL A 244 11.90 -1.64 9.93
C VAL A 244 13.12 -0.71 9.81
N GLU A 245 12.93 0.58 9.54
CA GLU A 245 14.02 1.57 9.45
C GLU A 245 14.30 2.30 10.77
N ILE A 246 13.25 2.71 11.50
CA ILE A 246 13.38 3.60 12.67
C ILE A 246 13.91 2.85 13.91
N TYR A 247 13.47 1.61 14.12
CA TYR A 247 13.70 0.85 15.36
C TYR A 247 14.64 -0.33 15.10
N GLN A 248 15.91 -0.05 14.83
CA GLN A 248 16.94 -1.07 14.56
C GLN A 248 17.91 -1.31 15.73
N ASP A 249 17.88 -0.47 16.78
CA ASP A 249 18.69 -0.59 17.99
C ASP A 249 17.96 -1.29 19.14
#